data_AF-A0A3A4AWG7-F1
#
_entry.id   AF-A0A3A4AWG7-F1
#
_cell.length_a   1.000
_cell.length_b   1.000
_cell.length_c   1.000
_cell.angle_alpha   90.00
_cell.angle_beta   90.00
_cell.angle_gamma   90.00
#
_symmetry.space_group_name_H-M   'P 1'
#
loop_
_entity.id
_entity.type
_entity.pdbx_description
1 polymer ?
#
loop_
_entity_poly.entity_id
_entity_poly.type
_entity_poly.pdbx_seq_one_letter_code
_entity_poly.pdbx_strand_id
1 'polypeptide(L)'
;MEMIAIGLLGFFVLGYLLLAGSDIGVGMTLPVLGRADAERRVVIAAIAPFFLGNEVWLVAVVGLLAGMFPDLEGDLLSGLGPAVVVLLLGWIARDMGLWSRGRVDRRSWRVFWDGAIVAGSWTLALTWGWILAGVLAGDVAGPTPVRAVFAVVIAAVFAVHGLAFAALRLRGPARERARTLSGPSGEGATFGLTSAALAVLGVLAGLRLPLADTVADAGTLAFLVPAVLIILPFLVGAQAWVWWIFRHRVEGPSYL
;
A
#
# COMPACT_ATOMS: atom_id res chain seq x y z
N MET A 1 27.11 -9.08 -1.76
CA MET A 1 26.23 -8.04 -2.34
C MET A 1 24.83 -8.57 -2.60
N GLU A 2 24.70 -9.80 -3.12
CA GLU A 2 23.41 -10.47 -3.38
C GLU A 2 22.47 -10.50 -2.16
N MET A 3 22.96 -10.94 -0.99
CA MET A 3 22.15 -10.95 0.23
C MET A 3 21.68 -9.56 0.67
N ILE A 4 22.47 -8.52 0.38
CA ILE A 4 22.06 -7.14 0.66
C ILE A 4 20.98 -6.72 -0.33
N ALA A 5 21.11 -7.03 -1.62
CA ALA A 5 20.09 -6.75 -2.63
C ALA A 5 18.75 -7.42 -2.29
N ILE A 6 18.78 -8.69 -1.88
CA ILE A 6 17.58 -9.44 -1.45
C ILE A 6 16.97 -8.82 -0.19
N GLY A 7 17.81 -8.47 0.78
CA GLY A 7 17.38 -7.75 1.98
C GLY A 7 16.74 -6.39 1.66
N LEU A 8 17.30 -5.64 0.71
CA LEU A 8 16.77 -4.35 0.25
C LEU A 8 15.41 -4.52 -0.43
N LEU A 9 15.30 -5.45 -1.38
CA LEU A 9 14.02 -5.73 -2.05
C LEU A 9 12.94 -6.11 -1.03
N GLY A 10 13.26 -7.04 -0.12
CA GLY A 10 12.37 -7.42 0.97
C GLY A 10 11.98 -6.23 1.84
N PHE A 11 12.95 -5.41 2.27
CA PHE A 11 12.70 -4.22 3.07
C PHE A 11 11.72 -3.25 2.40
N PHE A 12 11.92 -2.97 1.10
CA PHE A 12 11.05 -2.05 0.36
C PHE A 12 9.64 -2.62 0.10
N VAL A 13 9.53 -3.91 -0.25
CA VAL A 13 8.24 -4.58 -0.44
C VAL A 13 7.44 -4.59 0.87
N LEU A 14 8.08 -4.99 1.97
CA LEU A 14 7.42 -5.05 3.27
C LEU A 14 7.01 -3.65 3.74
N GLY A 15 7.91 -2.67 3.61
CA GLY A 15 7.59 -1.28 3.93
C GLY A 15 6.41 -0.74 3.12
N TYR A 16 6.34 -1.03 1.81
CA TYR A 16 5.20 -0.66 0.99
C TYR A 16 3.90 -1.32 1.48
N LEU A 17 3.87 -2.64 1.69
CA LEU A 17 2.66 -3.34 2.12
C LEU A 17 2.11 -2.79 3.44
N LEU A 18 3.00 -2.45 4.38
CA LEU A 18 2.63 -1.90 5.68
C LEU A 18 2.17 -0.44 5.56
N LEU A 19 2.95 0.39 4.88
CA LEU A 19 2.70 1.83 4.82
C LEU A 19 1.53 2.14 3.89
N ALA A 20 1.61 1.73 2.62
CA ALA A 20 0.56 1.97 1.64
C ALA A 20 -0.72 1.17 1.94
N GLY A 21 -0.60 -0.01 2.56
CA GLY A 21 -1.76 -0.78 3.01
C GLY A 21 -2.69 0.03 3.93
N SER A 22 -2.13 0.97 4.70
CA SER A 22 -2.90 1.82 5.60
C SER A 22 -3.80 2.81 4.85
N ASP A 23 -3.25 3.57 3.91
CA ASP A 23 -4.00 4.56 3.14
C ASP A 23 -4.86 3.95 2.03
N ILE A 24 -4.49 2.79 1.49
CA ILE A 24 -5.36 1.97 0.63
C ILE A 24 -6.59 1.53 1.44
N GLY A 25 -6.38 0.96 2.63
CA GLY A 25 -7.47 0.52 3.51
C GLY A 25 -8.43 1.64 3.94
N VAL A 26 -7.91 2.83 4.22
CA VAL A 26 -8.75 4.02 4.49
C VAL A 26 -9.56 4.40 3.26
N GLY A 27 -8.94 4.40 2.07
CA GLY A 27 -9.63 4.69 0.81
C GLY A 27 -10.76 3.71 0.52
N MET A 28 -10.57 2.41 0.77
CA MET A 28 -11.60 1.36 0.62
C MET A 28 -12.81 1.60 1.53
N THR A 29 -12.56 2.13 2.74
CA THR A 29 -13.57 2.27 3.80
C THR A 29 -14.13 3.68 3.94
N LEU A 30 -13.76 4.59 3.03
CA LEU A 30 -14.17 6.00 3.02
C LEU A 30 -15.68 6.22 3.20
N PRO A 31 -16.61 5.51 2.51
CA PRO A 31 -18.05 5.73 2.65
C PRO A 31 -18.60 5.33 4.02
N VAL A 32 -17.92 4.39 4.68
CA VAL A 32 -18.30 3.89 6.00
C VAL A 32 -17.76 4.81 7.09
N LEU A 33 -16.52 5.29 6.93
CA LEU A 33 -15.87 6.21 7.86
C LEU A 33 -16.46 7.62 7.81
N GLY A 34 -16.72 8.15 6.62
CA GLY A 34 -17.34 9.45 6.40
C GLY A 34 -18.72 9.32 5.77
N ARG A 35 -19.77 9.57 6.55
CA ARG A 35 -21.17 9.52 6.07
C ARG A 35 -21.58 10.84 5.44
N ALA A 36 -21.06 11.96 5.96
CA ALA A 36 -21.22 13.30 5.41
C ALA A 36 -19.96 13.79 4.66
N ASP A 37 -20.12 14.80 3.80
CA ASP A 37 -19.03 15.39 3.02
C ASP A 37 -17.89 15.94 3.91
N ALA A 38 -18.26 16.64 4.99
CA ALA A 38 -17.29 17.14 5.97
C ALA A 38 -16.50 16.01 6.64
N GLU A 39 -17.16 14.90 6.98
CA GLU A 39 -16.49 13.73 7.57
C GLU A 39 -15.57 13.06 6.55
N ARG A 40 -16.00 12.88 5.30
CA ARG A 40 -15.15 12.31 4.23
C ARG A 40 -13.89 13.14 4.03
N ARG A 41 -14.00 14.47 4.06
CA ARG A 41 -12.85 15.37 3.96
C ARG A 41 -11.87 15.17 5.12
N VAL A 42 -12.35 15.00 6.34
CA VAL A 42 -11.50 14.71 7.52
C VAL A 42 -10.85 13.33 7.41
N VAL A 43 -11.56 12.32 6.90
CA VAL A 43 -11.01 10.98 6.65
C VAL A 43 -9.86 11.04 5.64
N ILE A 44 -10.04 11.75 4.52
CA ILE A 44 -9.00 11.93 3.51
C ILE A 44 -7.80 12.72 4.07
N ALA A 45 -8.05 13.76 4.86
CA ALA A 45 -6.98 14.53 5.50
C ALA A 45 -6.11 13.68 6.45
N ALA A 46 -6.62 12.55 6.96
CA ALA A 46 -5.85 11.65 7.81
C ALA A 46 -4.77 10.86 7.06
N ILE A 47 -4.93 10.66 5.74
CA ILE A 47 -3.98 9.92 4.88
C ILE A 47 -3.20 10.83 3.92
N ALA A 48 -3.70 12.04 3.65
CA ALA A 48 -3.11 12.97 2.69
C ALA A 48 -1.61 13.25 2.89
N PRO A 49 -1.07 13.36 4.13
CA PRO A 49 0.37 13.57 4.31
C PRO A 49 1.24 12.35 4.01
N PHE A 50 0.66 11.16 3.94
CA PHE A 50 1.40 9.89 3.94
C PHE A 50 1.40 9.21 2.57
N PHE A 51 0.29 9.26 1.83
CA PHE A 51 0.08 8.38 0.68
C PHE A 51 1.20 8.48 -0.38
N LEU A 52 1.62 9.70 -0.75
CA LEU A 52 2.69 9.89 -1.73
C LEU A 52 4.03 9.34 -1.22
N GLY A 53 4.34 9.55 0.07
CA GLY A 53 5.54 9.00 0.69
C GLY A 53 5.53 7.47 0.70
N ASN A 54 4.36 6.88 0.96
CA ASN A 54 4.16 5.43 0.96
C ASN A 54 4.30 4.83 -0.44
N GLU A 55 3.89 5.55 -1.48
CA GLU A 55 4.03 5.16 -2.88
C GLU A 55 5.48 5.11 -3.37
N VAL A 56 6.36 5.96 -2.84
CA VAL A 56 7.81 5.94 -3.17
C VAL A 56 8.43 4.58 -2.85
N TRP A 57 7.91 3.86 -1.85
CA TRP A 57 8.39 2.51 -1.53
C TRP A 57 8.15 1.53 -2.69
N LEU A 58 6.99 1.59 -3.35
CA LEU A 58 6.71 0.76 -4.52
C LEU A 58 7.53 1.18 -5.74
N VAL A 59 7.75 2.49 -5.93
CA VAL A 59 8.64 2.98 -6.98
C VAL A 59 10.06 2.43 -6.78
N ALA A 60 10.55 2.42 -5.53
CA ALA A 60 11.83 1.81 -5.20
C ALA A 60 11.84 0.29 -5.46
N VAL A 61 10.76 -0.44 -5.13
CA VAL A 61 10.63 -1.87 -5.47
C VAL A 61 10.77 -2.07 -6.98
N VAL A 62 10.06 -1.30 -7.81
CA VAL A 62 10.13 -1.41 -9.27
C VAL A 62 11.55 -1.13 -9.78
N GLY A 63 12.21 -0.09 -9.27
CA GLY A 63 13.60 0.22 -9.62
C GLY A 63 14.59 -0.86 -9.18
N LEU A 64 14.38 -1.47 -8.01
CA LEU A 64 15.20 -2.59 -7.54
C LEU A 64 14.98 -3.85 -8.36
N LEU A 65 13.74 -4.17 -8.75
CA LEU A 65 13.46 -5.29 -9.65
C LEU A 65 14.18 -5.10 -10.99
N ALA A 66 13.98 -3.96 -11.65
CA ALA A 66 14.61 -3.68 -12.95
C ALA A 66 16.15 -3.63 -12.87
N GLY A 67 16.71 -3.14 -11.76
CA GLY A 67 18.16 -2.94 -11.63
C GLY A 67 18.92 -4.12 -11.05
N MET A 68 18.38 -4.76 -10.00
CA MET A 68 19.06 -5.80 -9.23
C MET A 68 18.48 -7.20 -9.46
N PHE A 69 17.28 -7.33 -10.07
CA PHE A 69 16.62 -8.61 -10.31
C PHE A 69 15.93 -8.66 -11.71
N PRO A 70 16.64 -8.38 -12.81
CA PRO A 70 16.04 -8.21 -14.13
C PRO A 70 15.34 -9.48 -14.65
N ASP A 71 15.87 -10.67 -14.35
CA ASP A 71 15.24 -11.93 -14.76
C ASP A 71 13.91 -12.16 -14.01
N LEU A 72 13.90 -11.88 -12.70
CA LEU A 72 12.68 -11.94 -11.89
C LEU A 72 11.64 -10.92 -12.36
N GLU A 73 12.07 -9.71 -12.69
CA GLU A 73 11.20 -8.68 -13.24
C GLU A 73 10.54 -9.16 -14.54
N GLY A 74 11.33 -9.72 -15.47
CA GLY A 74 10.84 -10.27 -16.73
C GLY A 74 9.80 -11.38 -16.54
N ASP A 75 10.07 -12.31 -15.62
CA ASP A 75 9.16 -13.41 -15.29
C ASP A 75 7.86 -12.91 -14.67
N LEU A 76 7.95 -12.00 -13.69
CA LEU A 76 6.79 -11.42 -13.02
C LEU A 76 5.93 -10.60 -14.00
N LEU A 77 6.53 -9.76 -14.84
CA LEU A 77 5.77 -8.97 -15.82
C LEU A 77 5.12 -9.84 -16.89
N SER A 78 5.81 -10.90 -17.33
CA SER A 78 5.24 -11.84 -18.30
C SER A 78 4.05 -12.59 -17.74
N GLY A 79 4.12 -13.03 -16.48
CA GLY A 79 3.03 -13.78 -15.82
C GLY A 79 1.90 -12.89 -15.25
N LEU A 80 2.23 -11.69 -14.77
CA LEU A 80 1.32 -10.80 -14.04
C LEU A 80 0.96 -9.54 -14.82
N GLY A 81 1.39 -9.37 -16.08
CA GLY A 81 1.19 -8.16 -16.88
C GLY A 81 -0.24 -7.59 -16.81
N PRO A 82 -1.30 -8.39 -17.04
CA PRO A 82 -2.67 -7.90 -16.90
C PRO A 82 -3.01 -7.40 -15.49
N ALA A 83 -2.52 -8.08 -14.44
CA ALA A 83 -2.70 -7.65 -13.06
C ALA A 83 -1.94 -6.34 -12.80
N VAL A 84 -0.72 -6.19 -13.31
CA VAL A 84 0.05 -4.94 -13.20
C VAL A 84 -0.69 -3.77 -13.87
N VAL A 85 -1.27 -3.97 -15.04
CA VAL A 85 -2.08 -2.94 -15.71
C VAL A 85 -3.30 -2.54 -14.86
N VAL A 86 -4.03 -3.51 -14.32
CA VAL A 86 -5.18 -3.25 -13.43
C VAL A 86 -4.75 -2.51 -12.16
N LEU A 87 -3.60 -2.89 -11.59
CA LEU A 87 -3.01 -2.21 -10.43
C LEU A 87 -2.72 -0.74 -10.76
N LEU A 88 -2.06 -0.46 -11.88
CA LEU A 88 -1.74 0.90 -12.32
C LEU A 88 -3.00 1.73 -12.58
N LEU A 89 -4.04 1.16 -13.22
CA LEU A 89 -5.31 1.86 -13.41
C LEU A 89 -5.99 2.21 -12.08
N GLY A 90 -5.96 1.27 -11.11
CA GLY A 90 -6.47 1.51 -9.75
C GLY A 90 -5.68 2.60 -9.02
N TRP A 91 -4.35 2.58 -9.14
CA TRP A 91 -3.46 3.60 -8.60
C TRP A 91 -3.79 4.99 -9.18
N ILE A 92 -3.79 5.11 -10.50
CA ILE A 92 -4.09 6.37 -11.20
C ILE A 92 -5.46 6.92 -10.78
N ALA A 93 -6.50 6.08 -10.80
CA ALA A 93 -7.85 6.51 -10.43
C ALA A 93 -7.92 7.01 -8.98
N ARG A 94 -7.26 6.31 -8.06
CA ARG A 94 -7.22 6.68 -6.64
C ARG A 94 -6.53 8.03 -6.43
N ASP A 95 -5.34 8.20 -7.00
CA ASP A 95 -4.54 9.41 -6.79
C ASP A 95 -5.18 10.63 -7.44
N MET A 96 -5.72 10.45 -8.65
CA MET A 96 -6.54 11.48 -9.29
C MET A 96 -7.70 11.88 -8.38
N GLY A 97 -8.37 10.91 -7.75
CA GLY A 97 -9.42 11.15 -6.76
C GLY A 97 -8.95 11.99 -5.58
N LEU A 98 -7.85 11.59 -4.92
CA LEU A 98 -7.31 12.31 -3.77
C LEU A 98 -6.95 13.76 -4.11
N TRP A 99 -6.29 13.99 -5.24
CA TRP A 99 -5.84 15.32 -5.65
C TRP A 99 -6.95 16.21 -6.21
N SER A 100 -7.96 15.60 -6.85
CA SER A 100 -8.97 16.33 -7.61
C SER A 100 -10.24 16.61 -6.81
N ARG A 101 -10.58 15.80 -5.79
CA ARG A 101 -11.83 15.91 -5.01
C ARG A 101 -12.11 17.32 -4.50
N GLY A 102 -11.11 18.01 -3.95
CA GLY A 102 -11.23 19.34 -3.36
C GLY A 102 -11.18 20.52 -4.34
N ARG A 103 -10.95 20.26 -5.64
CA ARG A 103 -10.64 21.31 -6.63
C ARG A 103 -11.86 22.03 -7.19
N VAL A 104 -13.04 21.43 -7.14
CA VAL A 104 -14.28 22.00 -7.67
C VAL A 104 -15.38 21.89 -6.63
N ASP A 105 -16.00 23.02 -6.29
CA ASP A 105 -17.10 23.06 -5.32
C ASP A 105 -18.44 22.65 -5.97
N ARG A 106 -18.55 21.37 -6.35
CA ARG A 106 -19.78 20.77 -6.85
C ARG A 106 -19.99 19.40 -6.20
N ARG A 107 -21.22 19.11 -5.77
CA ARG A 107 -21.55 17.82 -5.14
C ARG A 107 -21.28 16.63 -6.06
N SER A 108 -21.66 16.70 -7.33
CA SER A 108 -21.42 15.62 -8.31
C SER A 108 -19.93 15.34 -8.50
N TRP A 109 -19.10 16.38 -8.49
CA TRP A 109 -17.64 16.28 -8.54
C TRP A 109 -17.08 15.53 -7.33
N ARG A 110 -17.50 15.91 -6.13
CA ARG A 110 -17.06 15.25 -4.89
C ARG A 110 -17.49 13.79 -4.85
N VAL A 111 -18.73 13.48 -5.24
CA VAL A 111 -19.24 12.10 -5.31
C VAL A 111 -18.46 11.25 -6.33
N PHE A 112 -18.15 11.81 -7.51
CA PHE A 112 -17.36 11.11 -8.51
C PHE A 112 -15.97 10.74 -7.99
N TRP A 113 -15.26 11.70 -7.39
CA TRP A 113 -13.91 11.45 -6.87
C TRP A 113 -13.91 10.61 -5.59
N ASP A 114 -14.93 10.71 -4.74
CA ASP A 114 -15.14 9.76 -3.63
C ASP A 114 -15.27 8.33 -4.18
N GLY A 115 -16.03 8.15 -5.27
CA GLY A 115 -16.14 6.88 -5.98
C GLY A 115 -14.82 6.39 -6.56
N ALA A 116 -14.03 7.28 -7.20
CA ALA A 116 -12.72 6.95 -7.75
C ALA A 116 -11.71 6.53 -6.67
N ILE A 117 -11.68 7.22 -5.53
CA ILE A 117 -10.84 6.85 -4.38
C ILE A 117 -11.20 5.44 -3.90
N VAL A 118 -12.49 5.17 -3.71
CA VAL A 118 -12.97 3.87 -3.21
C VAL A 118 -12.67 2.76 -4.22
N ALA A 119 -13.08 2.94 -5.48
CA ALA A 119 -12.88 1.95 -6.53
C ALA A 119 -11.39 1.69 -6.76
N GLY A 120 -10.57 2.74 -6.87
CA GLY A 120 -9.13 2.61 -7.04
C GLY A 120 -8.46 1.88 -5.88
N SER A 121 -8.85 2.19 -4.63
CA SER A 121 -8.32 1.52 -3.44
C SER A 121 -8.73 0.04 -3.36
N TRP A 122 -9.97 -0.30 -3.72
CA TRP A 122 -10.40 -1.71 -3.83
C TRP A 122 -9.66 -2.45 -4.93
N THR A 123 -9.49 -1.83 -6.11
CA THR A 123 -8.72 -2.39 -7.22
C THR A 123 -7.28 -2.68 -6.79
N LEU A 124 -6.61 -1.73 -6.12
CA LEU A 124 -5.26 -1.94 -5.59
C LEU A 124 -5.21 -3.12 -4.61
N ALA A 125 -6.09 -3.15 -3.62
CA ALA A 125 -6.09 -4.18 -2.58
C ALA A 125 -6.34 -5.59 -3.15
N LEU A 126 -7.34 -5.72 -4.02
CA LEU A 126 -7.66 -6.99 -4.68
C LEU A 126 -6.54 -7.43 -5.61
N THR A 127 -5.93 -6.50 -6.34
CA THR A 127 -4.86 -6.84 -7.29
C THR A 127 -3.58 -7.26 -6.57
N TRP A 128 -3.22 -6.62 -5.45
CA TRP A 128 -2.12 -7.09 -4.61
C TRP A 128 -2.39 -8.46 -4.02
N GLY A 129 -3.61 -8.69 -3.52
CA GLY A 129 -4.01 -10.00 -3.06
C GLY A 129 -3.94 -11.07 -4.17
N TRP A 130 -4.30 -10.71 -5.40
CA TRP A 130 -4.16 -11.57 -6.59
C TRP A 130 -2.70 -11.87 -6.93
N ILE A 131 -1.82 -10.86 -6.91
CA ILE A 131 -0.39 -11.00 -7.16
C ILE A 131 0.25 -11.91 -6.12
N LEU A 132 0.05 -11.61 -4.83
CA LEU A 132 0.62 -12.37 -3.71
C LEU A 132 0.13 -13.82 -3.68
N ALA A 133 -1.15 -14.05 -4.00
CA ALA A 133 -1.69 -15.40 -4.11
C ALA A 133 -1.00 -16.23 -5.19
N GLY A 134 -0.76 -15.64 -6.36
CA GLY A 134 -0.06 -16.31 -7.47
C GLY A 134 1.40 -16.63 -7.11
N VAL A 135 2.10 -15.66 -6.53
CA VAL A 135 3.48 -15.85 -6.03
C VAL A 135 3.55 -16.96 -4.99
N LEU A 136 2.63 -16.97 -4.01
CA LEU A 136 2.59 -18.01 -2.98
C LEU A 136 2.32 -19.41 -3.55
N ALA A 137 1.39 -19.49 -4.49
CA ALA A 137 1.08 -20.74 -5.19
C ALA A 137 2.26 -21.23 -6.05
N GLY A 138 3.18 -20.35 -6.43
CA GLY A 138 4.20 -20.63 -7.45
C GLY A 138 3.60 -20.71 -8.86
N ASP A 139 2.38 -20.20 -9.02
CA ASP A 139 1.66 -20.16 -10.29
C ASP A 139 1.08 -18.75 -10.48
N VAL A 140 1.78 -17.97 -11.29
CA VAL A 140 1.36 -16.62 -11.66
C VAL A 140 0.35 -16.64 -12.83
N ALA A 141 0.16 -17.78 -13.50
CA ALA A 141 -0.66 -17.91 -14.69
C ALA A 141 -2.15 -18.13 -14.36
N GLY A 142 -2.99 -17.30 -14.96
CA GLY A 142 -4.44 -17.54 -15.05
C GLY A 142 -5.26 -17.33 -13.76
N PRO A 143 -6.60 -17.27 -13.91
CA PRO A 143 -7.51 -17.13 -12.78
C PRO A 143 -7.86 -18.48 -12.14
N THR A 144 -7.71 -18.57 -10.82
CA THR A 144 -8.23 -19.71 -10.04
C THR A 144 -9.18 -19.22 -8.94
N PRO A 145 -10.19 -20.03 -8.54
CA PRO A 145 -11.08 -19.67 -7.43
C PRO A 145 -10.33 -19.41 -6.12
N VAL A 146 -9.27 -20.18 -5.86
CA VAL A 146 -8.40 -20.00 -4.68
C VAL A 146 -7.73 -18.64 -4.69
N ARG A 147 -7.24 -18.20 -5.85
CA ARG A 147 -6.61 -16.88 -6.03
C ARG A 147 -7.59 -15.74 -5.77
N ALA A 148 -8.84 -15.88 -6.23
CA ALA A 148 -9.89 -14.90 -5.97
C ALA A 148 -10.25 -14.80 -4.47
N VAL A 149 -10.38 -15.95 -3.79
CA VAL A 149 -10.63 -15.97 -2.34
C VAL A 149 -9.49 -15.31 -1.58
N PHE A 150 -8.25 -15.65 -1.94
CA PHE A 150 -7.07 -15.06 -1.31
C PHE A 150 -7.01 -13.54 -1.55
N ALA A 151 -7.33 -13.09 -2.76
CA ALA A 151 -7.40 -11.67 -3.08
C ALA A 151 -8.40 -10.92 -2.18
N VAL A 152 -9.58 -11.50 -1.95
CA VAL A 152 -10.59 -10.94 -1.03
C VAL A 152 -10.10 -10.93 0.41
N VAL A 153 -9.43 -11.99 0.87
CA VAL A 153 -8.87 -12.07 2.23
C VAL A 153 -7.81 -10.99 2.44
N ILE A 154 -6.87 -10.82 1.51
CA ILE A 154 -5.85 -9.77 1.61
C ILE A 154 -6.47 -8.38 1.54
N ALA A 155 -7.47 -8.16 0.69
CA ALA A 155 -8.21 -6.92 0.67
C ALA A 155 -8.91 -6.63 2.02
N ALA A 156 -9.48 -7.66 2.65
CA ALA A 156 -10.06 -7.52 4.00
C ALA A 156 -8.99 -7.15 5.05
N VAL A 157 -7.79 -7.74 4.97
CA VAL A 157 -6.67 -7.35 5.84
C VAL A 157 -6.28 -5.89 5.63
N PHE A 158 -6.17 -5.42 4.38
CA PHE A 158 -5.93 -4.00 4.08
C PHE A 158 -7.05 -3.11 4.64
N ALA A 159 -8.32 -3.48 4.47
CA ALA A 159 -9.44 -2.72 5.03
C ALA A 159 -9.35 -2.60 6.56
N VAL A 160 -9.09 -3.69 7.28
CA VAL A 160 -8.92 -3.66 8.74
C VAL A 160 -7.68 -2.87 9.15
N HIS A 161 -6.59 -3.00 8.40
CA HIS A 161 -5.35 -2.24 8.62
C HIS A 161 -5.59 -0.73 8.49
N GLY A 162 -6.30 -0.31 7.44
CA GLY A 162 -6.71 1.07 7.23
C GLY A 162 -7.72 1.58 8.25
N LEU A 163 -8.67 0.76 8.71
CA LEU A 163 -9.59 1.13 9.79
C LEU A 163 -8.84 1.36 11.11
N ALA A 164 -7.86 0.50 11.44
CA ALA A 164 -7.03 0.67 12.62
C ALA A 164 -6.17 1.94 12.53
N PHE A 165 -5.58 2.19 11.35
CA PHE A 165 -4.89 3.45 11.06
C PHE A 165 -5.82 4.65 11.21
N ALA A 166 -7.00 4.65 10.58
CA ALA A 166 -8.00 5.70 10.73
C ALA A 166 -8.37 5.94 12.21
N ALA A 167 -8.55 4.87 12.99
CA ALA A 167 -8.85 4.97 14.41
C ALA A 167 -7.70 5.59 15.23
N LEU A 168 -6.43 5.42 14.83
CA LEU A 168 -5.28 6.10 15.44
C LEU A 168 -5.26 7.61 15.11
N ARG A 169 -5.75 8.00 13.93
CA ARG A 169 -5.60 9.34 13.35
C ARG A 169 -6.82 10.26 13.51
N LEU A 170 -8.02 9.70 13.55
CA LEU A 170 -9.27 10.47 13.55
C LEU A 170 -9.75 10.82 14.96
N ARG A 171 -10.74 11.72 15.05
CA ARG A 171 -11.48 12.05 16.28
C ARG A 171 -12.99 11.97 16.05
N GLY A 172 -13.74 11.99 17.14
CA GLY A 172 -15.21 12.05 17.13
C GLY A 172 -15.87 10.84 16.45
N PRO A 173 -17.03 11.04 15.78
CA PRO A 173 -17.83 9.95 15.23
C PRO A 173 -17.09 9.08 14.21
N ALA A 174 -16.20 9.66 13.39
CA ALA A 174 -15.43 8.91 12.41
C ALA A 174 -14.43 7.95 13.07
N ARG A 175 -13.81 8.36 14.19
CA ARG A 175 -12.95 7.50 15.01
C ARG A 175 -13.74 6.36 15.63
N GLU A 176 -14.91 6.65 16.19
CA GLU A 176 -15.75 5.62 16.84
C GLU A 176 -16.17 4.53 15.85
N ARG A 177 -16.54 4.92 14.62
CA ARG A 177 -16.80 3.98 13.53
C ARG A 177 -15.56 3.17 13.18
N ALA A 178 -14.41 3.82 13.00
CA ALA A 178 -13.14 3.15 12.69
C ALA A 178 -12.76 2.13 13.77
N ARG A 179 -12.85 2.51 15.05
CA ARG A 179 -12.56 1.65 16.20
C ARG A 179 -13.54 0.47 16.29
N THR A 180 -14.83 0.71 16.09
CA THR A 180 -15.84 -0.36 16.15
C THR A 180 -15.61 -1.39 15.04
N LEU A 181 -15.28 -0.92 13.83
CA LEU A 181 -15.09 -1.79 12.66
C LEU A 181 -13.73 -2.48 12.63
N SER A 182 -12.70 -1.90 13.25
CA SER A 182 -11.37 -2.55 13.37
C SER A 182 -11.30 -3.62 14.47
N GLY A 183 -12.34 -3.76 15.28
CA GLY A 183 -12.48 -4.84 16.26
C GLY A 183 -12.09 -4.48 17.70
N PRO A 184 -12.23 -5.43 18.64
CA PRO A 184 -12.19 -5.14 20.08
C PRO A 184 -10.78 -4.97 20.65
N SER A 185 -9.74 -5.41 19.94
CA SER A 185 -8.34 -5.44 20.42
C SER A 185 -7.72 -4.07 20.66
N GLY A 186 -8.38 -3.00 20.21
CA GLY A 186 -7.89 -1.62 20.28
C GLY A 186 -7.05 -1.23 19.06
N GLU A 187 -7.13 0.05 18.68
CA GLU A 187 -6.60 0.55 17.40
C GLU A 187 -5.09 0.30 17.20
N GLY A 188 -4.27 0.46 18.24
CA GLY A 188 -2.83 0.20 18.17
C GLY A 188 -2.48 -1.28 18.00
N ALA A 189 -3.16 -2.16 18.76
CA ALA A 189 -2.92 -3.60 18.67
C ALA A 189 -3.40 -4.16 17.33
N THR A 190 -4.59 -3.76 16.86
CA THR A 190 -5.07 -4.17 15.53
C THR A 190 -4.14 -3.69 14.43
N PHE A 191 -3.65 -2.45 14.49
CA PHE A 191 -2.68 -1.95 13.51
C PHE A 191 -1.39 -2.77 13.53
N GLY A 192 -0.83 -3.05 14.71
CA GLY A 192 0.36 -3.89 14.84
C GLY A 192 0.18 -5.33 14.35
N LEU A 193 -0.95 -5.96 14.67
CA LEU A 193 -1.27 -7.33 14.23
C LEU A 193 -1.45 -7.43 12.72
N THR A 194 -2.15 -6.47 12.13
CA THR A 194 -2.34 -6.42 10.67
C THR A 194 -1.04 -6.08 9.94
N SER A 195 -0.20 -5.19 10.47
CA SER A 195 1.16 -4.98 9.98
C SER A 195 2.00 -6.25 10.01
N ALA A 196 1.96 -6.99 11.13
CA ALA A 196 2.67 -8.25 11.26
C ALA A 196 2.15 -9.30 10.26
N ALA A 197 0.84 -9.39 10.07
CA ALA A 197 0.24 -10.30 9.10
C ALA A 197 0.68 -9.97 7.66
N LEU A 198 0.68 -8.69 7.28
CA LEU A 198 1.16 -8.25 5.97
C LEU A 198 2.66 -8.47 5.78
N ALA A 199 3.45 -8.28 6.84
CA ALA A 199 4.88 -8.55 6.80
C ALA A 199 5.16 -10.05 6.62
N VAL A 200 4.51 -10.90 7.41
CA VAL A 200 4.62 -12.36 7.29
C VAL A 200 4.21 -12.81 5.89
N LEU A 201 3.10 -12.28 5.37
CA LEU A 201 2.65 -12.58 4.01
C LEU A 201 3.69 -12.22 2.95
N GLY A 202 4.28 -11.02 3.04
CA GLY A 202 5.33 -10.58 2.11
C GLY A 202 6.59 -11.44 2.20
N VAL A 203 7.00 -11.82 3.41
CA VAL A 203 8.12 -12.75 3.62
C VAL A 203 7.82 -14.11 3.02
N LEU A 204 6.64 -14.68 3.30
CA LEU A 204 6.24 -15.97 2.74
C LEU A 204 6.20 -15.93 1.21
N ALA A 205 5.71 -14.85 0.62
CA ALA A 205 5.74 -14.66 -0.84
C ALA A 205 7.18 -14.57 -1.37
N GLY A 206 8.04 -13.79 -0.73
CA GLY A 206 9.45 -13.67 -1.10
C GLY A 206 10.22 -14.99 -1.03
N LEU A 207 9.93 -15.85 -0.04
CA LEU A 207 10.51 -17.19 0.08
C LEU A 207 10.11 -18.15 -1.04
N ARG A 208 9.08 -17.83 -1.82
CA ARG A 208 8.64 -18.63 -2.98
C ARG A 208 9.29 -18.17 -4.29
N LEU A 209 9.95 -17.01 -4.28
CA LEU A 209 10.62 -16.47 -5.46
C LEU A 209 12.08 -16.97 -5.53
N PRO A 210 12.61 -17.23 -6.73
CA PRO A 210 14.01 -17.64 -6.94
C PRO A 210 14.96 -16.43 -6.84
N LEU A 211 14.92 -15.71 -5.71
CA LEU A 211 15.61 -14.42 -5.56
C LEU A 211 17.13 -14.52 -5.72
N ALA A 212 17.75 -15.60 -5.24
CA ALA A 212 19.19 -15.80 -5.35
C ALA A 212 19.62 -16.10 -6.79
N ASP A 213 18.78 -16.81 -7.54
CA ASP A 213 19.09 -17.24 -8.91
C ASP A 213 18.82 -16.15 -9.94
N THR A 214 18.06 -15.11 -9.57
CA THR A 214 17.61 -14.02 -10.46
C THR A 214 18.30 -12.69 -10.18
N VAL A 215 19.29 -12.68 -9.29
CA VAL A 215 20.01 -11.47 -8.94
C VAL A 215 20.98 -11.05 -10.06
N ALA A 216 21.13 -9.75 -10.27
CA ALA A 216 22.01 -9.19 -11.29
C ALA A 216 23.49 -9.53 -11.05
N ASP A 217 24.31 -9.35 -12.09
CA ASP A 217 25.75 -9.62 -12.03
C ASP A 217 26.49 -8.77 -10.97
N ALA A 218 27.67 -9.25 -10.56
CA ALA A 218 28.45 -8.63 -9.49
C ALA A 218 28.84 -7.17 -9.78
N GLY A 219 29.06 -6.78 -11.03
CA GLY A 219 29.39 -5.41 -11.42
C GLY A 219 28.22 -4.47 -11.23
N THR A 220 27.05 -4.88 -11.70
CA THR A 220 25.79 -4.15 -11.49
C THR A 220 25.49 -3.97 -10.00
N LEU A 221 25.60 -5.04 -9.20
CA LEU A 221 25.38 -4.97 -7.75
C LEU A 221 26.41 -4.09 -7.02
N ALA A 222 27.68 -4.13 -7.44
CA ALA A 222 28.73 -3.30 -6.86
C ALA A 222 28.46 -1.80 -7.04
N PHE A 223 27.72 -1.41 -8.07
CA PHE A 223 27.28 -0.02 -8.28
C PHE A 223 25.96 0.31 -7.58
N LEU A 224 24.93 -0.51 -7.79
CA LEU A 224 23.57 -0.19 -7.33
C LEU A 224 23.40 -0.33 -5.82
N VAL A 225 23.99 -1.35 -5.18
CA VAL A 225 23.79 -1.57 -3.74
C VAL A 225 24.34 -0.39 -2.92
N PRO A 226 25.56 0.12 -3.12
CA PRO A 226 26.03 1.31 -2.40
C PRO A 226 25.17 2.54 -2.66
N ALA A 227 24.72 2.75 -3.91
CA ALA A 227 23.85 3.88 -4.24
C ALA A 227 22.53 3.83 -3.44
N VAL A 228 21.89 2.66 -3.39
CA VAL A 228 20.66 2.47 -2.61
C VAL A 228 20.92 2.62 -1.11
N LEU A 229 22.02 2.08 -0.59
CA LEU A 229 22.38 2.22 0.83
C LEU A 229 22.64 3.68 1.24
N ILE A 230 23.12 4.53 0.32
CA ILE A 230 23.29 5.97 0.55
C ILE A 230 21.93 6.67 0.59
N ILE A 231 21.00 6.32 -0.29
CA ILE A 231 19.66 6.94 -0.38
C ILE A 231 18.75 6.50 0.77
N LEU A 232 18.86 5.22 1.17
CA LEU A 232 18.01 4.58 2.17
C LEU A 232 17.81 5.38 3.46
N PRO A 233 18.85 5.89 4.16
CA PRO A 233 18.66 6.66 5.39
C PRO A 233 17.90 7.97 5.17
N PHE A 234 18.01 8.60 3.99
CA PHE A 234 17.23 9.81 3.68
C PHE A 234 15.75 9.47 3.47
N LEU A 235 15.45 8.37 2.77
CA LEU A 235 14.09 7.90 2.56
C LEU A 235 13.43 7.50 3.88
N VAL A 236 14.12 6.71 4.71
CA VAL A 236 13.63 6.30 6.04
C VAL A 236 13.49 7.51 6.96
N GLY A 237 14.46 8.43 6.93
CA GLY A 237 14.42 9.68 7.70
C GLY A 237 13.24 10.56 7.31
N ALA A 238 12.98 10.75 6.01
CA ALA A 238 11.83 11.49 5.50
C ALA A 238 10.51 10.82 5.90
N GLN A 239 10.41 9.50 5.79
CA GLN A 239 9.23 8.75 6.22
C GLN A 239 8.98 8.93 7.73
N ALA A 240 10.01 8.74 8.55
CA ALA A 240 9.92 8.91 10.00
C ALA A 240 9.56 10.36 10.38
N TRP A 241 10.10 11.34 9.65
CA TRP A 241 9.80 12.76 9.82
C TRP A 241 8.34 13.08 9.54
N VAL A 242 7.77 12.59 8.44
CA VAL A 242 6.33 12.73 8.13
C VAL A 242 5.48 12.11 9.25
N TRP A 243 5.81 10.89 9.68
CA TRP A 243 5.10 10.25 10.79
C TRP A 243 5.21 11.02 12.10
N TRP A 244 6.36 11.62 12.40
CA TRP A 244 6.56 12.43 13.59
C TRP A 244 5.80 13.75 13.54
N ILE A 245 5.84 14.48 12.42
CA ILE A 245 5.11 15.75 12.24
C ILE A 245 3.62 15.51 12.37
N PHE A 246 3.12 14.52 11.64
CA PHE A 246 1.71 14.32 11.53
C PHE A 246 1.13 13.49 12.67
N ARG A 247 1.92 12.91 13.60
CA ARG A 247 1.50 11.96 14.65
C ARG A 247 0.21 12.29 15.43
N HIS A 248 -0.13 13.57 15.54
CA HIS A 248 -1.35 14.02 16.21
C HIS A 248 -2.60 13.68 15.40
N ARG A 249 -3.72 13.53 16.10
CA ARG A 249 -5.00 13.27 15.45
C ARG A 249 -5.46 14.49 14.67
N VAL A 250 -6.14 14.27 13.55
CA VAL A 250 -6.64 15.34 12.68
C VAL A 250 -7.72 16.14 13.42
N GLU A 251 -7.50 17.45 13.55
CA GLU A 251 -8.40 18.37 14.26
C GLU A 251 -9.37 19.10 13.30
N GLY A 252 -9.02 19.14 12.02
CA GLY A 252 -9.80 19.75 10.95
C GLY A 252 -9.17 19.45 9.59
N PRO A 253 -9.86 19.74 8.49
CA PRO A 253 -9.34 19.49 7.16
C PRO A 253 -8.22 20.48 6.83
N SER A 254 -6.97 20.10 7.09
CA SER A 254 -5.80 20.84 6.63
C SER A 254 -5.14 20.11 5.46
N TYR A 255 -4.84 20.89 4.43
CA TYR A 255 -4.01 20.58 3.24
C TYR A 255 -4.62 19.88 2.03
N LEU A 256 -5.94 19.65 1.97
CA LEU A 256 -6.67 19.39 0.70
C LEU A 256 -8.08 19.99 0.69
#